data_AF-A0A2V9P0N2-F1
#
_entry.id   AF-A0A2V9P0N2-F1
#
_cell.length_a   1.000
_cell.length_b   1.000
_cell.length_c   1.000
_cell.angle_alpha   90.00
_cell.angle_beta   90.00
_cell.angle_gamma   90.00
#
_symmetry.space_group_name_H-M   'P 1'
#
loop_
_entity.id
_entity.type
_entity.pdbx_description
1 polymer ?
#
loop_
_entity_poly.entity_id
_entity_poly.type
_entity_poly.pdbx_seq_one_letter_code
_entity_poly.pdbx_strand_id
1 'polypeptide(L)' 'ERNYGSFSREIPLPEGVNANEAKANFRNGVLEITMPAPERQTLGRRRIEIGEGAEAEEQPRSRAKAAGK' A
#
# COMPACT_ATOMS: atom_id res chain seq x y z
N GLU A 1 -3.73 46.27 14.84
CA GLU A 1 -4.41 45.51 13.77
C GLU A 1 -4.92 44.19 14.36
N ARG A 2 -6.22 43.90 14.21
CA ARG A 2 -6.80 42.56 14.46
C ARG A 2 -7.60 42.24 13.21
N ASN A 3 -7.01 41.45 12.32
CA ASN A 3 -7.70 41.06 11.09
C ASN A 3 -8.73 39.98 11.44
N TYR A 4 -10.00 40.31 11.26
CA TYR A 4 -11.10 39.36 11.33
C TYR A 4 -11.12 38.57 10.02
N GLY A 5 -11.33 37.26 10.10
CA GLY A 5 -11.33 36.40 8.92
C GLY A 5 -11.83 35.00 9.26
N SER A 6 -12.18 34.24 8.23
CA SER A 6 -12.50 32.81 8.35
C SER A 6 -11.39 31.99 7.68
N PHE A 7 -11.20 30.77 8.16
CA PHE A 7 -10.28 29.82 7.56
C PHE A 7 -10.99 28.48 7.38
N SER A 8 -10.66 27.78 6.29
CA SER A 8 -11.11 26.41 6.04
C SER A 8 -9.92 25.58 5.57
N ARG A 9 -9.87 24.32 6.00
CA ARG A 9 -8.85 23.36 5.58
C ARG A 9 -9.53 22.02 5.32
N GLU A 10 -9.15 21.43 4.19
CA GLU A 10 -9.56 20.08 3.82
C GLU A 10 -8.31 19.21 3.78
N ILE A 11 -8.36 18.05 4.45
CA ILE A 11 -7.25 17.11 4.54
C ILE A 11 -7.82 15.72 4.25
N PRO A 12 -7.38 15.04 3.18
CA PRO A 12 -7.84 13.69 2.89
C PRO A 12 -7.36 12.72 3.97
N LEU A 13 -8.25 11.86 4.42
CA LEU A 13 -7.92 10.82 5.40
C LEU A 13 -7.33 9.59 4.70
N PRO A 14 -6.37 8.89 5.34
CA PRO A 14 -5.96 7.56 4.91
C PRO A 14 -7.13 6.58 4.86
N GLU A 15 -7.01 5.57 4.01
CA GLU A 15 -7.99 4.48 3.94
C GLU A 15 -8.09 3.73 5.28
N GLY A 16 -9.31 3.36 5.67
CA GLY A 16 -9.58 2.62 6.90
C GLY A 16 -9.63 3.46 8.18
N VAL A 17 -9.41 4.78 8.09
CA VAL A 17 -9.57 5.68 9.25
C VAL A 17 -11.06 5.90 9.54
N ASN A 18 -11.49 5.68 10.78
CA ASN A 18 -12.86 5.94 11.22
C ASN A 18 -13.05 7.40 11.66
N ALA A 19 -13.75 8.18 10.83
CA ALA A 19 -14.09 9.59 11.11
C ALA A 19 -14.86 9.81 12.42
N ASN A 20 -15.68 8.84 12.84
CA ASN A 20 -16.53 8.98 14.02
C ASN A 20 -15.73 8.94 15.33
N GLU A 21 -14.48 8.48 15.30
CA GLU A 21 -13.60 8.39 16.47
C GLU A 21 -12.68 9.61 16.62
N ALA A 22 -12.89 10.65 15.81
CA ALA A 22 -12.12 11.88 15.89
C ALA A 22 -12.35 12.63 17.20
N LYS A 23 -11.26 13.15 17.76
CA LYS A 23 -11.26 14.05 18.92
C LYS A 23 -10.63 15.38 18.52
N ALA A 24 -11.25 16.48 18.92
CA ALA A 24 -10.78 17.83 18.64
C ALA A 24 -10.52 18.59 19.94
N ASN A 25 -9.36 19.26 20.03
CA ASN A 25 -8.98 20.09 21.17
C ASN A 25 -8.46 21.44 20.65
N PHE A 26 -8.98 22.55 21.19
CA PHE A 26 -8.50 23.89 20.86
C PHE A 26 -7.83 24.53 22.07
N ARG A 27 -6.53 24.78 21.96
CA ARG A 27 -5.74 25.35 23.06
C ARG A 27 -4.67 26.29 22.53
N ASN A 28 -4.54 27.45 23.18
CA ASN A 28 -3.52 28.46 22.86
C ASN A 28 -3.47 28.85 21.35
N GLY A 29 -4.63 28.91 20.70
CA GLY A 29 -4.74 29.26 19.28
C GLY A 29 -4.50 28.11 18.29
N VAL A 30 -4.31 26.87 18.76
CA VAL A 30 -4.07 25.69 17.93
C VAL A 30 -5.24 24.73 18.02
N LEU A 31 -5.78 24.32 16.86
CA LEU A 31 -6.75 23.24 16.73
C LEU A 31 -6.01 21.92 16.47
N GLU A 32 -6.03 21.03 17.46
CA GLU A 32 -5.50 19.68 17.36
C GLU A 32 -6.64 18.70 17.11
N ILE A 33 -6.54 17.92 16.03
CA ILE A 33 -7.50 16.87 15.67
C ILE A 33 -6.76 15.54 15.68
N THR A 34 -7.22 14.58 16.49
CA THR A 34 -6.60 13.27 16.64
C THR A 34 -7.60 12.16 16.31
N MET A 35 -7.09 11.10 15.69
CA MET A 35 -7.86 9.93 15.26
C MET A 35 -6.98 8.68 15.40
N PRO A 36 -7.55 7.50 15.69
CA PRO A 36 -6.81 6.25 15.64
C PRO A 36 -6.26 6.01 14.23
N ALA A 37 -5.00 5.56 14.16
CA ALA A 37 -4.45 5.09 12.91
C ALA A 37 -5.19 3.80 12.48
N PRO A 38 -5.39 3.59 11.17
CA PRO A 38 -6.03 2.36 10.70
C PRO A 38 -5.15 1.17 11.06
N GLU A 39 -5.76 0.02 11.36
CA GLU A 39 -5.00 -1.20 11.61
C GLU A 39 -4.17 -1.53 10.38
N ARG A 40 -2.85 -1.49 10.55
CA ARG A 40 -1.92 -1.83 9.48
C ARG A 40 -1.96 -3.34 9.34
N GLN A 41 -2.63 -3.83 8.30
CA GLN A 41 -2.48 -5.23 7.90
C GLN A 41 -0.98 -5.46 7.71
N THR A 42 -0.38 -6.23 8.62
CA THR A 42 0.99 -6.69 8.49
C THR A 42 0.98 -7.75 7.41
N LEU A 43 0.83 -7.31 6.15
CA LEU A 43 1.28 -8.09 5.01
C LEU A 43 2.80 -8.22 5.22
N GLY A 44 3.19 -9.31 5.89
CA GLY A 44 4.56 -9.57 6.26
C GLY A 44 5.43 -9.29 5.05
N ARG A 45 6.43 -8.43 5.23
CA ARG A 45 7.32 -8.01 4.14
C ARG A 45 7.87 -9.28 3.48
N ARG A 46 7.38 -9.64 2.31
CA ARG A 46 7.88 -10.81 1.58
C ARG A 46 9.16 -10.38 0.89
N ARG A 47 10.29 -10.91 1.36
CA ARG A 47 11.55 -10.82 0.63
C ARG A 47 11.39 -11.62 -0.66
N ILE A 48 11.51 -10.96 -1.81
CA ILE A 48 11.53 -11.63 -3.11
C ILE A 48 13.01 -11.84 -3.46
N GLU A 49 13.39 -13.10 -3.65
CA GLU A 49 14.69 -13.47 -4.19
C GLU A 49 14.66 -13.26 -5.71
N ILE A 50 15.72 -12.63 -6.25
CA ILE A 50 15.88 -12.44 -7.69
C ILE A 50 16.49 -13.72 -8.24
N GLY A 51 15.71 -14.51 -8.98
CA GLY A 51 16.22 -15.67 -9.71
C GLY A 51 16.90 -15.24 -11.01
N GLU A 52 18.07 -15.81 -11.31
CA GLU A 52 18.64 -15.75 -12.66
C GLU A 52 17.75 -16.57 -13.60
N GLY A 53 17.50 -16.03 -14.79
CA GLY A 53 16.54 -16.57 -15.75
C GLY A 53 16.76 -18.06 -15.99
N ALA A 54 15.73 -18.86 -15.73
CA ALA A 54 15.67 -20.22 -16.22
C ALA A 54 15.63 -20.14 -17.75
N GLU A 55 16.77 -20.42 -18.36
CA GLU A 55 16.90 -20.79 -19.75
C GLU A 55 15.83 -21.85 -20.05
N ALA A 56 14.95 -21.52 -20.99
CA ALA A 56 13.97 -22.46 -21.49
C ALA A 56 14.71 -23.59 -22.23
N GLU A 57 15.02 -24.67 -21.53
CA GLU A 57 15.39 -25.93 -22.17
C GLU A 57 14.18 -26.48 -22.91
N GLU A 58 14.19 -26.28 -24.22
CA GLU A 58 13.25 -26.86 -25.17
C GLU A 58 13.52 -28.37 -25.29
N GLN A 59 12.57 -29.16 -24.80
CA GLN A 59 12.62 -30.63 -24.75
C GLN A 59 12.80 -31.25 -26.16
N PRO A 60 13.63 -32.29 -26.32
CA PRO A 60 13.76 -32.98 -27.60
C PRO A 60 12.47 -33.76 -27.90
N ARG A 61 11.84 -33.43 -29.03
CA ARG A 61 10.71 -34.20 -29.58
C ARG A 61 11.15 -35.64 -29.84
N SER A 62 10.73 -36.57 -29.00
CA SER A 62 10.75 -37.99 -29.30
C SER A 62 9.58 -38.35 -30.20
N ARG A 63 9.86 -38.68 -31.47
CA ARG A 63 9.21 -39.77 -32.24
C ARG A 63 9.73 -39.83 -33.67
N ALA A 64 10.48 -40.89 -33.97
CA ALA A 64 10.17 -41.79 -35.08
C ALA A 64 11.05 -43.04 -34.99
N LYS A 65 10.45 -44.17 -34.59
CA LYS A 65 10.92 -45.49 -35.03
C LYS A 65 10.47 -45.67 -36.48
N ALA A 66 11.41 -45.95 -37.37
CA ALA A 66 11.24 -46.75 -38.59
C ALA A 66 12.67 -47.13 -39.04
N ALA A 67 13.19 -48.31 -38.69
CA ALA A 67 13.02 -49.56 -39.44
C ALA A 67 13.41 -49.41 -40.92
N GLY A 68 14.57 -49.93 -41.32
CA GLY A 68 14.83 -50.18 -42.74
C GLY A 68 16.29 -50.26 -43.17
N LYS A 69 16.85 -51.46 -43.05
CA LYS A 69 17.93 -52.08 -43.86
C LYS A 69 19.39 -51.71 -43.55
#